data_AF-A0A954HS08-F1
#
_entry.id   AF-A0A954HS08-F1
#
_cell.length_a   1.000
_cell.length_b   1.000
_cell.length_c   1.000
_cell.angle_alpha   90.00
_cell.angle_beta   90.00
_cell.angle_gamma   90.00
#
_symmetry.space_group_name_H-M   'P 1'
#
loop_
_entity.id
_entity.type
_entity.pdbx_description
1 polymer ?
#
loop_
_entity_poly.entity_id
_entity_poly.type
_entity_poly.pdbx_seq_one_letter_code
_entity_poly.pdbx_strand_id
1 'polypeptide(L)'
;MLISSWLQSFRNRLQGPRRIRRRSPIVTRRTAHSLELLENRTLLTAPDLVAVSPNFGTFITDGTQLTERPQELTFQFSPGQVIDEATLGAIQITGAGFDGSLEDGGEYTVTPGFRGIGDNLDQVIFRFAQPLQDDLYQISILGSGATPLTNNAGEAFRGGADQTIQFTLDLGATVRAVVPQPVVRDQVLTISNVSLLRDGDRITVDDGGGSVVFEFEDTAVGNGTGSNIAVTFSASDSASVVAGRLKTAIDGATFAGPGVTTTLNGAQLTIR
;
A
#
# COMPACT_ATOMS: atom_id res chain seq x y z
N MET A 1 -92.41 -39.09 6.98
CA MET A 1 -91.57 -39.30 5.78
C MET A 1 -90.37 -40.14 6.21
N LEU A 2 -90.30 -41.38 5.70
CA LEU A 2 -89.13 -42.16 5.24
C LEU A 2 -87.76 -41.72 5.85
N ILE A 3 -87.02 -42.52 6.63
CA ILE A 3 -86.26 -43.73 6.25
C ILE A 3 -85.72 -44.45 7.52
N SER A 4 -85.98 -45.78 7.62
CA SER A 4 -85.07 -46.94 7.87
C SER A 4 -83.87 -46.85 8.84
N SER A 5 -83.34 -47.89 9.51
CA SER A 5 -83.70 -49.27 9.86
C SER A 5 -82.56 -49.84 10.73
N TRP A 6 -82.93 -50.55 11.80
CA TRP A 6 -82.37 -51.81 12.34
C TRP A 6 -80.97 -51.97 13.00
N LEU A 7 -81.04 -52.74 14.11
CA LEU A 7 -80.05 -53.19 15.10
C LEU A 7 -78.97 -54.14 14.57
N GLN A 8 -77.79 -54.14 15.23
CA GLN A 8 -77.16 -55.30 15.88
C GLN A 8 -75.83 -54.88 16.55
N SER A 9 -75.34 -55.41 17.68
CA SER A 9 -75.90 -56.26 18.73
C SER A 9 -74.87 -56.47 19.87
N PHE A 10 -75.38 -56.98 20.99
CA PHE A 10 -74.70 -57.72 22.06
C PHE A 10 -73.65 -57.04 22.95
N ARG A 11 -74.21 -56.39 23.99
CA ARG A 11 -73.70 -56.49 25.36
C ARG A 11 -73.64 -57.95 25.80
N ASN A 12 -72.52 -58.36 26.40
CA ASN A 12 -72.54 -59.44 27.38
C ASN A 12 -71.90 -58.97 28.68
N ARG A 13 -72.75 -58.89 29.70
CA ARG A 13 -72.43 -58.57 31.09
C ARG A 13 -72.62 -59.86 31.87
N LEU A 14 -71.53 -60.50 32.29
CA LEU A 14 -71.59 -61.55 33.30
C LEU A 14 -70.62 -61.23 34.44
N GLN A 15 -71.13 -61.54 35.62
CA GLN A 15 -70.73 -61.11 36.94
C GLN A 15 -69.54 -61.92 37.46
N GLY A 16 -68.76 -61.33 38.36
CA GLY A 16 -67.85 -62.06 39.24
C GLY A 16 -66.93 -61.12 40.01
N PRO A 17 -67.03 -61.02 41.35
CA PRO A 17 -66.12 -60.19 42.13
C PRO A 17 -64.83 -60.97 42.38
N ARG A 18 -63.73 -60.58 41.73
CA ARG A 18 -62.39 -61.07 42.07
C ARG A 18 -61.59 -59.95 42.73
N ARG A 19 -61.52 -60.00 44.06
CA ARG A 19 -60.53 -59.28 44.87
C ARG A 19 -59.13 -59.70 44.42
N ILE A 20 -58.49 -58.89 43.59
CA ILE A 20 -57.07 -59.03 43.25
C ILE A 20 -56.31 -58.04 44.13
N ARG A 21 -55.58 -58.58 45.12
CA ARG A 21 -54.55 -57.86 45.88
C ARG A 21 -53.50 -57.36 44.89
N ARG A 22 -53.52 -56.07 44.55
CA ARG A 22 -52.43 -55.44 43.81
C ARG A 22 -51.31 -55.11 44.78
N ARG A 23 -50.20 -55.83 44.63
CA ARG A 23 -48.89 -55.54 45.22
C ARG A 23 -48.50 -54.11 44.84
N SER A 24 -47.98 -53.36 45.81
CA SER A 24 -47.37 -52.05 45.61
C SER A 24 -46.35 -52.11 44.47
N PRO A 25 -46.32 -51.13 43.55
CA PRO A 25 -45.23 -51.08 42.60
C PRO A 25 -43.95 -50.80 43.38
N ILE A 26 -42.96 -51.67 43.22
CA ILE A 26 -41.58 -51.36 43.54
C ILE A 26 -41.25 -50.13 42.69
N VAL A 27 -41.03 -48.99 43.35
CA VAL A 27 -40.47 -47.81 42.73
C VAL A 27 -39.04 -48.18 42.35
N THR A 28 -38.86 -48.77 41.17
CA THR A 28 -37.57 -48.66 40.48
C THR A 28 -37.38 -47.18 40.25
N ARG A 29 -36.60 -46.54 41.13
CA ARG A 29 -35.84 -45.34 40.79
C ARG A 29 -35.10 -45.69 39.50
N ARG A 30 -35.70 -45.36 38.37
CA ARG A 30 -34.93 -44.97 37.21
C ARG A 30 -34.11 -43.81 37.74
N THR A 31 -32.84 -44.05 37.99
CA THR A 31 -31.84 -43.00 37.91
C THR A 31 -32.11 -42.31 36.60
N ALA A 32 -32.84 -41.21 36.66
CA ALA A 32 -32.78 -40.20 35.63
C ALA A 32 -31.31 -39.79 35.68
N HIS A 33 -30.49 -40.48 34.89
CA HIS A 33 -29.34 -39.84 34.30
C HIS A 33 -29.92 -38.57 33.73
N SER A 34 -29.55 -37.46 34.36
CA SER A 34 -29.73 -36.12 33.84
C SER A 34 -29.61 -36.25 32.33
N LEU A 35 -30.75 -36.12 31.66
CA LEU A 35 -30.75 -35.72 30.28
C LEU A 35 -30.05 -34.36 30.39
N GLU A 36 -28.73 -34.36 30.21
CA GLU A 36 -28.04 -33.20 29.69
C GLU A 36 -28.86 -32.85 28.45
N LEU A 37 -29.81 -31.93 28.68
CA LEU A 37 -30.51 -31.26 27.64
C LEU A 37 -29.36 -30.65 26.85
N LEU A 38 -29.04 -31.23 25.69
CA LEU A 38 -27.99 -30.70 24.85
C LEU A 38 -28.38 -29.25 24.58
N GLU A 39 -27.77 -28.34 25.33
CA GLU A 39 -27.76 -26.94 24.99
C GLU A 39 -27.24 -26.91 23.57
N ASN A 40 -28.06 -26.34 22.68
CA ASN A 40 -27.86 -26.47 21.25
C ASN A 40 -26.40 -26.12 20.94
N ARG A 41 -25.67 -27.03 20.27
CA ARG A 41 -24.26 -26.84 19.90
C ARG A 41 -24.07 -25.75 18.84
N THR A 42 -25.00 -24.81 18.75
CA THR A 42 -24.97 -23.62 17.89
C THR A 42 -23.76 -22.71 18.14
N LEU A 43 -23.04 -22.88 19.25
CA LEU A 43 -21.87 -22.06 19.57
C LEU A 43 -20.62 -22.35 18.71
N LEU A 44 -20.59 -23.42 17.90
CA LEU A 44 -19.42 -23.78 17.07
C LEU A 44 -19.72 -24.00 15.59
N THR A 45 -20.96 -23.80 15.16
CA THR A 45 -21.36 -24.10 13.79
C THR A 45 -21.30 -22.86 12.91
N ALA A 46 -21.74 -21.70 13.43
CA ALA A 46 -21.54 -20.41 12.77
C ALA A 46 -20.05 -20.02 12.66
N PRO A 47 -19.63 -19.38 11.57
CA PRO A 47 -18.27 -18.84 11.47
C PRO A 47 -18.09 -17.68 12.45
N ASP A 48 -16.96 -17.68 13.16
CA ASP A 48 -16.53 -16.58 14.03
C ASP A 48 -15.13 -16.09 13.60
N LEU A 49 -14.85 -14.80 13.80
CA LEU A 49 -13.57 -14.22 13.37
C LEU A 49 -12.51 -14.49 14.43
N VAL A 50 -11.41 -15.12 14.01
CA VAL A 50 -10.26 -15.41 14.88
C VAL A 50 -9.22 -14.31 14.79
N ALA A 51 -8.89 -13.88 13.57
CA ALA A 51 -7.86 -12.87 13.36
C ALA A 51 -8.02 -12.14 12.03
N VAL A 52 -7.51 -10.90 11.97
CA VAL A 52 -7.25 -10.17 10.73
C VAL A 52 -5.75 -9.95 10.64
N SER A 53 -5.13 -10.40 9.55
CA SER A 53 -3.67 -10.34 9.37
C SER A 53 -3.32 -9.49 8.17
N PRO A 54 -2.50 -8.43 8.31
CA PRO A 54 -1.87 -7.79 7.17
C PRO A 54 -0.79 -8.70 6.56
N ASN A 55 -0.29 -8.33 5.39
CA ASN A 55 0.86 -8.99 4.76
C ASN A 55 2.23 -8.65 5.43
N PHE A 56 2.19 -8.02 6.60
CA PHE A 56 3.35 -7.68 7.42
C PHE A 56 2.91 -7.54 8.89
N GLY A 57 3.89 -7.46 9.79
CA GLY A 57 3.65 -6.98 11.16
C GLY A 57 2.72 -7.87 12.00
N THR A 58 1.88 -7.21 12.80
CA THR A 58 1.00 -7.83 13.80
C THR A 58 -0.44 -7.93 13.31
N PHE A 59 -1.22 -8.81 13.96
CA PHE A 59 -2.67 -8.89 13.71
C PHE A 59 -3.37 -7.58 14.05
N ILE A 60 -4.42 -7.28 13.28
CA ILE A 60 -5.29 -6.13 13.48
C ILE A 60 -6.37 -6.51 14.49
N THR A 61 -6.43 -5.75 15.57
CA THR A 61 -7.48 -5.71 16.58
C THR A 61 -7.99 -4.28 16.73
N ASP A 62 -9.06 -4.08 17.50
CA ASP A 62 -9.66 -2.75 17.63
C ASP A 62 -8.66 -1.73 18.21
N GLY A 63 -8.51 -0.61 17.53
CA GLY A 63 -7.54 0.45 17.86
C GLY A 63 -6.10 0.17 17.43
N THR A 64 -5.83 -0.87 16.63
CA THR A 64 -4.47 -1.15 16.14
C THR A 64 -3.97 -0.02 15.25
N GLN A 65 -2.71 0.37 15.42
CA GLN A 65 -2.02 1.34 14.56
C GLN A 65 -1.02 0.61 13.67
N LEU A 66 -1.13 0.80 12.36
CA LEU A 66 -0.19 0.29 11.36
C LEU A 66 0.71 1.43 10.88
N THR A 67 2.00 1.16 10.72
CA THR A 67 2.97 2.14 10.22
C THR A 67 3.41 1.89 8.77
N GLU A 68 2.89 0.85 8.15
CA GLU A 68 3.18 0.46 6.78
C GLU A 68 1.89 0.16 6.03
N ARG A 69 1.87 0.39 4.71
CA ARG A 69 0.66 0.17 3.90
C ARG A 69 0.43 -1.34 3.66
N PRO A 70 -0.71 -1.91 4.09
CA PRO A 70 -1.04 -3.27 3.73
C PRO A 70 -1.42 -3.36 2.25
N GLN A 71 -1.00 -4.43 1.59
CA GLN A 71 -1.44 -4.75 0.22
C GLN A 71 -2.68 -5.63 0.23
N GLU A 72 -2.81 -6.46 1.25
CA GLU A 72 -3.94 -7.34 1.49
C GLU A 72 -4.14 -7.60 2.97
N LEU A 73 -5.35 -7.99 3.33
CA LEU A 73 -5.72 -8.53 4.64
C LEU A 73 -6.22 -9.95 4.48
N THR A 74 -5.77 -10.84 5.35
CA THR A 74 -6.32 -12.19 5.52
C THR A 74 -7.22 -12.22 6.74
N PHE A 75 -8.50 -12.55 6.52
CA PHE A 75 -9.48 -12.80 7.55
C PHE A 75 -9.48 -14.30 7.85
N GLN A 76 -9.07 -14.67 9.07
CA GLN A 76 -9.10 -16.04 9.54
C GLN A 76 -10.37 -16.26 10.35
N PHE A 77 -11.19 -17.21 9.95
CA PHE A 77 -12.36 -17.65 10.69
C PHE A 77 -12.06 -18.90 11.53
N SER A 78 -12.98 -19.26 12.42
CA SER A 78 -12.88 -20.43 13.29
C SER A 78 -12.55 -21.70 12.49
N PRO A 79 -11.65 -22.58 12.96
CA PRO A 79 -11.22 -23.75 12.20
C PRO A 79 -12.35 -24.67 11.78
N GLY A 80 -12.23 -25.24 10.57
CA GLY A 80 -13.20 -26.18 10.01
C GLY A 80 -14.42 -25.53 9.34
N GLN A 81 -14.47 -24.19 9.32
CA GLN A 81 -15.44 -23.46 8.51
C GLN A 81 -15.13 -23.59 7.03
N VAL A 82 -16.18 -23.57 6.23
CA VAL A 82 -16.10 -23.44 4.78
C VAL A 82 -16.93 -22.23 4.41
N ILE A 83 -16.27 -21.09 4.19
CA ILE A 83 -16.94 -19.83 3.90
C ILE A 83 -17.56 -19.87 2.51
N ASP A 84 -18.79 -19.36 2.39
CA ASP A 84 -19.48 -19.23 1.11
C ASP A 84 -18.94 -18.02 0.35
N GLU A 85 -18.24 -18.28 -0.75
CA GLU A 85 -17.64 -17.28 -1.61
C GLU A 85 -18.68 -16.27 -2.16
N ALA A 86 -19.93 -16.68 -2.35
CA ALA A 86 -20.98 -15.79 -2.83
C ALA A 86 -21.36 -14.70 -1.81
N THR A 87 -21.01 -14.91 -0.52
CA THR A 87 -21.37 -13.99 0.57
C THR A 87 -20.24 -13.06 1.01
N LEU A 88 -19.06 -13.14 0.37
CA LEU A 88 -17.91 -12.32 0.75
C LEU A 88 -18.18 -10.82 0.67
N GLY A 89 -19.20 -10.39 -0.06
CA GLY A 89 -19.77 -9.03 -0.06
C GLY A 89 -19.96 -8.41 1.34
N ALA A 90 -20.23 -9.27 2.34
CA ALA A 90 -20.45 -8.92 3.73
C ALA A 90 -19.20 -8.41 4.49
N ILE A 91 -17.99 -8.62 3.97
CA ILE A 91 -16.75 -8.08 4.56
C ILE A 91 -16.45 -6.73 3.89
N GLN A 92 -16.59 -5.65 4.63
CA GLN A 92 -16.47 -4.29 4.12
C GLN A 92 -15.38 -3.53 4.87
N ILE A 93 -14.72 -2.59 4.19
CA ILE A 93 -13.76 -1.69 4.80
C ILE A 93 -14.15 -0.27 4.39
N THR A 94 -14.25 0.60 5.37
CA THR A 94 -14.61 2.02 5.21
C THR A 94 -13.47 2.87 5.75
N GLY A 95 -13.05 3.89 5.01
CA GLY A 95 -12.10 4.91 5.46
C GLY A 95 -12.82 6.19 5.88
N ALA A 96 -12.29 6.89 6.88
CA ALA A 96 -12.85 8.12 7.42
C ALA A 96 -12.83 9.29 6.43
N GLY A 97 -11.91 9.29 5.45
CA GLY A 97 -11.84 10.40 4.50
C GLY A 97 -10.95 11.54 4.98
N PHE A 98 -9.93 11.21 5.78
CA PHE A 98 -8.89 12.12 6.28
C PHE A 98 -9.30 13.11 7.38
N ASP A 99 -10.53 13.07 7.87
CA ASP A 99 -11.00 13.90 8.99
C ASP A 99 -10.99 13.15 10.33
N GLY A 100 -10.71 11.84 10.32
CA GLY A 100 -10.68 10.98 11.50
C GLY A 100 -12.05 10.63 12.07
N SER A 101 -13.13 10.87 11.31
CA SER A 101 -14.52 10.63 11.69
C SER A 101 -15.11 9.47 10.88
N LEU A 102 -15.96 8.67 11.52
CA LEU A 102 -16.68 7.55 10.86
C LEU A 102 -18.21 7.69 11.02
N GLU A 103 -18.68 8.89 11.38
CA GLU A 103 -20.09 9.16 11.70
C GLU A 103 -20.68 10.38 10.97
N ASP A 104 -19.91 11.10 10.15
CA ASP A 104 -20.34 12.39 9.59
C ASP A 104 -20.73 12.35 8.10
N GLY A 105 -20.56 11.20 7.45
CA GLY A 105 -20.90 11.01 6.04
C GLY A 105 -19.77 11.37 5.08
N GLY A 106 -18.58 11.75 5.58
CA GLY A 106 -17.36 11.94 4.80
C GLY A 106 -16.68 10.62 4.39
N GLU A 107 -17.18 9.49 4.89
CA GLU A 107 -16.54 8.20 4.74
C GLU A 107 -16.63 7.66 3.31
N TYR A 108 -15.66 6.83 2.94
CA TYR A 108 -15.66 6.14 1.66
C TYR A 108 -15.47 4.64 1.82
N THR A 109 -16.16 3.86 0.99
CA THR A 109 -15.94 2.41 0.93
C THR A 109 -14.65 2.09 0.17
N VAL A 110 -13.76 1.34 0.81
CA VAL A 110 -12.54 0.83 0.19
C VAL A 110 -12.91 -0.27 -0.79
N THR A 111 -12.60 -0.05 -2.06
CA THR A 111 -12.85 -1.04 -3.11
C THR A 111 -11.73 -2.08 -3.16
N PRO A 112 -12.04 -3.38 -3.03
CA PRO A 112 -11.05 -4.44 -3.21
C PRO A 112 -10.65 -4.57 -4.68
N GLY A 113 -9.38 -4.88 -4.92
CA GLY A 113 -8.90 -5.38 -6.21
C GLY A 113 -9.12 -6.89 -6.35
N PHE A 114 -9.16 -7.59 -5.22
CA PHE A 114 -9.55 -9.00 -5.14
C PHE A 114 -10.22 -9.27 -3.80
N ARG A 115 -11.27 -10.10 -3.81
CA ARG A 115 -11.92 -10.64 -2.63
C ARG A 115 -12.29 -12.09 -2.92
N GLY A 116 -11.71 -13.04 -2.18
CA GLY A 116 -11.89 -14.46 -2.44
C GLY A 116 -11.43 -15.33 -1.28
N ILE A 117 -11.70 -16.63 -1.39
CA ILE A 117 -11.24 -17.62 -0.41
C ILE A 117 -9.71 -17.76 -0.49
N GLY A 118 -9.06 -17.91 0.66
CA GLY A 118 -7.62 -18.14 0.76
C GLY A 118 -7.22 -19.59 0.47
N ASP A 119 -5.99 -19.96 0.85
CA ASP A 119 -5.50 -21.33 0.70
C ASP A 119 -6.30 -22.34 1.55
N ASN A 120 -6.86 -21.85 2.67
CA ASN A 120 -7.81 -22.59 3.50
C ASN A 120 -9.22 -22.04 3.34
N LEU A 121 -10.22 -22.92 3.44
CA LEU A 121 -11.63 -22.57 3.23
C LEU A 121 -12.24 -21.74 4.37
N ASP A 122 -11.53 -21.62 5.50
CA ASP A 122 -11.84 -20.74 6.63
C ASP A 122 -11.10 -19.40 6.54
N GLN A 123 -10.46 -19.10 5.41
CA GLN A 123 -9.75 -17.84 5.16
C GLN A 123 -10.39 -17.06 4.03
N VAL A 124 -10.43 -15.74 4.19
CA VAL A 124 -10.80 -14.81 3.11
C VAL A 124 -9.66 -13.82 2.92
N ILE A 125 -9.24 -13.64 1.67
CA ILE A 125 -8.25 -12.65 1.26
C ILE A 125 -8.97 -11.44 0.71
N PHE A 126 -8.64 -10.26 1.24
CA PHE A 126 -9.07 -8.96 0.73
C PHE A 126 -7.83 -8.20 0.27
N ARG A 127 -7.60 -8.13 -1.03
CA ARG A 127 -6.51 -7.34 -1.61
C ARG A 127 -7.03 -5.98 -2.02
N PHE A 128 -6.32 -4.93 -1.65
CA PHE A 128 -6.72 -3.56 -1.98
C PHE A 128 -6.50 -3.27 -3.48
N ALA A 129 -7.46 -2.59 -4.12
CA ALA A 129 -7.30 -2.17 -5.52
C ALA A 129 -6.29 -1.03 -5.65
N GLN A 130 -6.15 -0.23 -4.59
CA GLN A 130 -5.29 0.94 -4.51
C GLN A 130 -4.60 0.97 -3.13
N PRO A 131 -3.39 1.52 -3.02
CA PRO A 131 -2.71 1.67 -1.74
C PRO A 131 -3.55 2.51 -0.76
N LEU A 132 -3.78 1.99 0.45
CA LEU A 132 -4.45 2.72 1.53
C LEU A 132 -3.64 3.94 1.96
N GLN A 133 -4.32 5.05 2.21
CA GLN A 133 -3.71 6.30 2.65
C GLN A 133 -3.64 6.38 4.18
N ASP A 134 -2.87 7.35 4.68
CA ASP A 134 -2.87 7.67 6.11
C ASP A 134 -4.27 8.14 6.52
N ASP A 135 -4.96 7.34 7.35
CA ASP A 135 -6.37 7.52 7.66
C ASP A 135 -6.82 6.61 8.83
N LEU A 136 -8.03 6.86 9.33
CA LEU A 136 -8.76 5.93 10.18
C LEU A 136 -9.61 5.00 9.30
N TYR A 137 -9.56 3.70 9.59
CA TYR A 137 -10.33 2.68 8.88
C TYR A 137 -11.18 1.83 9.82
N GLN A 138 -12.34 1.40 9.32
CA GLN A 138 -13.19 0.41 9.98
C GLN A 138 -13.43 -0.77 9.07
N ILE A 139 -13.13 -1.96 9.59
CA ILE A 139 -13.57 -3.24 9.05
C ILE A 139 -14.96 -3.53 9.60
N SER A 140 -15.89 -3.92 8.74
CA SER A 140 -17.22 -4.41 9.12
C SER A 140 -17.43 -5.80 8.53
N ILE A 141 -17.82 -6.77 9.35
CA ILE A 141 -18.25 -8.11 8.93
C ILE A 141 -19.72 -8.24 9.29
N LEU A 142 -20.58 -8.32 8.27
CA LEU A 142 -22.02 -8.44 8.47
C LEU A 142 -22.38 -9.89 8.77
N GLY A 143 -22.96 -10.15 9.94
CA GLY A 143 -23.62 -11.40 10.28
C GLY A 143 -25.15 -11.32 10.13
N SER A 144 -25.70 -10.12 10.04
CA SER A 144 -27.13 -9.86 9.95
C SER A 144 -27.53 -9.20 8.61
N GLY A 145 -28.81 -8.90 8.45
CA GLY A 145 -29.33 -8.17 7.29
C GLY A 145 -29.59 -9.05 6.06
N ALA A 146 -29.64 -8.40 4.88
CA ALA A 146 -30.02 -9.07 3.63
C ALA A 146 -28.87 -9.89 3.00
N THR A 147 -27.62 -9.54 3.30
CA THR A 147 -26.42 -10.14 2.72
C THR A 147 -25.37 -10.42 3.81
N PRO A 148 -25.67 -11.28 4.80
CA PRO A 148 -24.69 -11.66 5.82
C PRO A 148 -23.61 -12.57 5.21
N LEU A 149 -22.44 -12.59 5.84
CA LEU A 149 -21.41 -13.59 5.59
C LEU A 149 -21.94 -14.94 6.10
N THR A 150 -21.88 -15.98 5.27
CA THR A 150 -22.29 -17.33 5.67
C THR A 150 -21.21 -18.36 5.38
N ASN A 151 -21.29 -19.50 6.05
CA ASN A 151 -20.62 -20.71 5.59
C ASN A 151 -21.49 -21.45 4.54
N ASN A 152 -20.94 -22.48 3.89
CA ASN A 152 -21.66 -23.31 2.91
C ASN A 152 -22.84 -24.11 3.51
N ALA A 153 -22.97 -24.18 4.84
CA ALA A 153 -24.12 -24.75 5.52
C ALA A 153 -25.27 -23.73 5.71
N GLY A 154 -25.07 -22.47 5.30
CA GLY A 154 -26.03 -21.38 5.42
C GLY A 154 -26.05 -20.71 6.80
N GLU A 155 -25.06 -20.98 7.65
CA GLU A 155 -24.98 -20.40 8.98
C GLU A 155 -24.31 -19.04 8.89
N ALA A 156 -25.02 -18.02 9.38
CA ALA A 156 -24.55 -16.65 9.35
C ALA A 156 -23.43 -16.42 10.38
N PHE A 157 -22.53 -15.50 10.05
CA PHE A 157 -21.44 -15.06 10.90
C PHE A 157 -21.94 -14.71 12.31
N ARG A 158 -21.26 -15.28 13.31
CA ARG A 158 -21.56 -15.16 14.75
C ARG A 158 -23.04 -15.41 15.09
N GLY A 159 -23.69 -16.30 14.33
CA GLY A 159 -25.10 -16.64 14.53
C GLY A 159 -26.06 -15.48 14.22
N GLY A 160 -25.66 -14.55 13.36
CA GLY A 160 -26.50 -13.39 13.00
C GLY A 160 -26.00 -12.05 13.55
N ALA A 161 -24.79 -11.97 14.11
CA ALA A 161 -24.29 -10.75 14.74
C ALA A 161 -23.16 -10.12 13.92
N ASP A 162 -23.25 -8.82 13.71
CA ASP A 162 -22.20 -8.05 13.03
C ASP A 162 -20.99 -7.85 13.93
N GLN A 163 -19.83 -7.60 13.32
CA GLN A 163 -18.61 -7.20 14.04
C GLN A 163 -17.92 -6.07 13.31
N THR A 164 -17.43 -5.10 14.08
CA THR A 164 -16.57 -4.02 13.59
C THR A 164 -15.20 -4.07 14.27
N ILE A 165 -14.17 -3.65 13.54
CA ILE A 165 -12.79 -3.51 14.05
C ILE A 165 -12.22 -2.23 13.44
N GLN A 166 -11.79 -1.29 14.27
CA GLN A 166 -11.14 -0.08 13.81
C GLN A 166 -9.62 -0.21 13.85
N PHE A 167 -8.95 0.36 12.87
CA PHE A 167 -7.49 0.49 12.85
C PHE A 167 -7.08 1.80 12.19
N THR A 168 -5.93 2.33 12.59
CA THR A 168 -5.34 3.54 12.00
C THR A 168 -4.13 3.19 11.16
N LEU A 169 -3.94 3.91 10.07
CA LEU A 169 -2.72 3.86 9.28
C LEU A 169 -1.96 5.17 9.48
N ASP A 170 -0.82 5.12 10.15
CA ASP A 170 0.06 6.27 10.40
C ASP A 170 1.37 6.05 9.64
N LEU A 171 1.43 6.55 8.41
CA LEU A 171 2.53 6.28 7.49
C LEU A 171 3.75 7.19 7.72
N GLY A 172 3.61 8.15 8.64
CA GLY A 172 4.59 9.20 8.86
C GLY A 172 4.84 10.08 7.63
N ALA A 173 5.78 11.01 7.78
CA ALA A 173 6.17 11.91 6.69
C ALA A 173 6.95 11.16 5.61
N THR A 174 6.39 11.08 4.39
CA THR A 174 7.14 10.61 3.22
C THR A 174 7.94 11.76 2.61
N VAL A 175 9.28 11.68 2.65
CA VAL A 175 10.15 12.67 1.97
C VAL A 175 10.06 12.45 0.47
N ARG A 176 9.29 13.29 -0.21
CA ARG A 176 8.96 13.18 -1.64
C ARG A 176 10.08 13.69 -2.57
N ALA A 177 11.31 13.27 -2.30
CA ALA A 177 12.58 13.64 -2.93
C ALA A 177 13.28 14.87 -2.34
N VAL A 178 14.61 14.77 -2.25
CA VAL A 178 15.52 15.90 -2.08
C VAL A 178 15.87 16.36 -3.48
N VAL A 179 15.55 17.62 -3.83
CA VAL A 179 16.06 18.22 -5.06
C VAL A 179 17.56 18.45 -4.85
N PRO A 180 18.46 17.79 -5.63
CA PRO A 180 19.87 18.13 -5.57
C PRO A 180 20.02 19.58 -6.04
N GLN A 181 20.62 20.42 -5.20
CA GLN A 181 20.95 21.76 -5.64
C GLN A 181 22.06 21.66 -6.70
N PRO A 182 21.91 22.36 -7.86
CA PRO A 182 22.99 22.47 -8.81
C PRO A 182 24.24 23.05 -8.12
N VAL A 183 25.38 22.35 -8.24
CA VAL A 183 26.66 22.85 -7.77
C VAL A 183 27.39 23.47 -8.96
N VAL A 184 27.43 24.80 -9.02
CA VAL A 184 28.31 25.53 -9.95
C VAL A 184 29.74 25.37 -9.44
N ARG A 185 30.65 24.90 -10.29
CA ARG A 185 32.07 24.77 -9.97
C ARG A 185 32.89 25.69 -10.83
N ASP A 186 33.66 26.53 -10.16
CA ASP A 186 34.63 27.39 -10.81
C ASP A 186 35.78 26.55 -11.36
N GLN A 187 36.16 26.78 -12.61
CA GLN A 187 37.38 26.23 -13.19
C GLN A 187 38.45 27.31 -13.19
N VAL A 188 39.61 27.03 -12.61
CA VAL A 188 40.74 27.96 -12.62
C VAL A 188 41.81 27.43 -13.57
N LEU A 189 42.05 28.18 -14.64
CA LEU A 189 43.15 27.97 -15.56
C LEU A 189 44.27 28.97 -15.25
N THR A 190 45.50 28.48 -15.07
CA THR A 190 46.67 29.35 -14.82
C THR A 190 47.67 29.23 -15.95
N ILE A 191 48.01 30.35 -16.59
CA ILE A 191 49.16 30.40 -17.49
C ILE A 191 50.40 30.63 -16.62
N SER A 192 51.20 29.59 -16.44
CA SER A 192 52.36 29.67 -15.53
C SER A 192 53.63 30.16 -16.23
N ASN A 193 53.83 29.76 -17.49
CA ASN A 193 54.98 30.15 -18.28
C ASN A 193 54.63 30.12 -19.78
N VAL A 194 54.75 31.27 -20.44
CA VAL A 194 54.45 31.44 -21.87
C VAL A 194 55.41 30.64 -22.75
N SER A 195 56.63 30.36 -22.29
CA SER A 195 57.60 29.57 -23.07
C SER A 195 57.22 28.09 -23.22
N LEU A 196 56.20 27.62 -22.49
CA LEU A 196 55.68 26.27 -22.61
C LEU A 196 54.52 26.16 -23.60
N LEU A 197 53.92 27.29 -23.98
CA LEU A 197 52.88 27.32 -25.01
C LEU A 197 53.51 27.06 -26.37
N ARG A 198 52.81 26.28 -27.17
CA ARG A 198 53.18 25.99 -28.55
C ARG A 198 52.09 26.48 -29.48
N ASP A 199 52.50 26.83 -30.68
CA ASP A 199 51.58 27.03 -31.78
C ASP A 199 50.66 25.81 -31.95
N GLY A 200 49.36 26.05 -32.00
CA GLY A 200 48.34 25.01 -32.12
C GLY A 200 47.88 24.37 -30.80
N ASP A 201 48.38 24.80 -29.64
CA ASP A 201 47.85 24.36 -28.34
C ASP A 201 46.38 24.81 -28.19
N ARG A 202 45.51 23.92 -27.69
CA ARG A 202 44.06 24.15 -27.65
C ARG A 202 43.44 24.06 -26.27
N ILE A 203 42.42 24.88 -26.07
CA ILE A 203 41.50 24.81 -24.93
C ILE A 203 40.09 24.68 -25.49
N THR A 204 39.32 23.75 -24.94
CA THR A 204 37.89 23.63 -25.23
C THR A 204 37.10 24.07 -24.01
N VAL A 205 36.13 24.97 -24.23
CA VAL A 205 35.19 25.41 -23.19
C VAL A 205 33.81 24.93 -23.60
N ASP A 206 33.14 24.21 -22.70
CA ASP A 206 31.79 23.70 -22.88
C ASP A 206 30.87 24.33 -21.83
N ASP A 207 29.71 24.83 -22.26
CA ASP A 207 28.73 25.47 -21.37
C ASP A 207 27.49 24.58 -21.10
N GLY A 208 27.54 23.32 -21.52
CA GLY A 208 26.44 22.36 -21.43
C GLY A 208 25.44 22.43 -22.59
N GLY A 209 25.47 23.49 -23.41
CA GLY A 209 24.71 23.59 -24.66
C GLY A 209 25.60 23.38 -25.90
N GLY A 210 26.90 23.63 -25.79
CA GLY A 210 27.89 23.30 -26.80
C GLY A 210 29.33 23.65 -26.40
N SER A 211 30.29 23.23 -27.23
CA SER A 211 31.72 23.45 -27.04
C SER A 211 32.29 24.48 -28.02
N VAL A 212 33.16 25.36 -27.53
CA VAL A 212 33.97 26.29 -28.33
C VAL A 212 35.45 25.96 -28.14
N VAL A 213 36.21 25.93 -29.25
CA VAL A 213 37.64 25.64 -29.24
C VAL A 213 38.44 26.93 -29.46
N PHE A 214 39.35 27.18 -28.53
CA PHE A 214 40.35 28.25 -28.57
C PHE A 214 41.71 27.64 -28.91
N GLU A 215 42.48 28.31 -29.75
CA GLU A 215 43.80 27.87 -30.16
C GLU A 215 44.83 28.98 -29.91
N PHE A 216 45.93 28.63 -29.24
CA PHE A 216 47.06 29.53 -29.07
C PHE A 216 47.83 29.65 -30.38
N GLU A 217 47.86 30.86 -30.91
CA GLU A 217 48.48 31.20 -32.19
C GLU A 217 49.81 31.92 -31.92
N ASP A 218 50.93 31.31 -32.31
CA ASP A 218 52.22 31.98 -32.22
C ASP A 218 52.37 32.97 -33.38
N THR A 219 52.41 34.25 -33.03
CA THR A 219 52.56 35.35 -34.02
C THR A 219 53.84 35.27 -34.84
N ALA A 220 54.87 34.54 -34.39
CA ALA A 220 56.08 34.29 -35.17
C ALA A 220 55.91 33.18 -36.23
N VAL A 221 54.98 32.24 -36.02
CA VAL A 221 54.63 31.18 -36.98
C VAL A 221 53.58 31.70 -37.96
N GLY A 222 52.49 32.27 -37.45
CA GLY A 222 51.47 32.97 -38.25
C GLY A 222 50.75 32.10 -39.28
N ASN A 223 50.52 30.82 -38.97
CA ASN A 223 49.81 29.88 -39.84
C ASN A 223 48.29 29.94 -39.66
N GLY A 224 47.80 30.61 -38.62
CA GLY A 224 46.38 30.80 -38.33
C GLY A 224 45.71 29.56 -37.74
N THR A 225 44.51 29.77 -37.16
CA THR A 225 43.84 28.78 -36.29
C THR A 225 42.73 27.96 -36.96
N GLY A 226 42.61 28.03 -38.29
CA GLY A 226 41.52 27.39 -39.02
C GLY A 226 40.13 27.89 -38.57
N SER A 227 39.29 26.98 -38.06
CA SER A 227 37.96 27.30 -37.53
C SER A 227 37.93 27.64 -36.03
N ASN A 228 39.07 27.54 -35.34
CA ASN A 228 39.17 27.79 -33.91
C ASN A 228 39.33 29.29 -33.64
N ILE A 229 38.92 29.74 -32.45
CA ILE A 229 39.11 31.14 -32.04
C ILE A 229 40.56 31.34 -31.61
N ALA A 230 41.24 32.30 -32.24
CA ALA A 230 42.65 32.57 -31.98
C ALA A 230 42.89 33.28 -30.65
N VAL A 231 43.90 32.80 -29.92
CA VAL A 231 44.49 33.43 -28.74
C VAL A 231 45.95 33.70 -29.06
N THR A 232 46.22 34.90 -29.60
CA THR A 232 47.55 35.23 -30.10
C THR A 232 48.56 35.38 -28.97
N PHE A 233 49.77 34.88 -29.18
CA PHE A 233 50.88 35.06 -28.26
C PHE A 233 52.22 35.19 -28.99
N SER A 234 53.22 35.65 -28.24
CA SER A 234 54.63 35.66 -28.59
C SER A 234 55.41 35.19 -27.36
N ALA A 235 56.58 34.60 -27.57
CA ALA A 235 57.41 34.13 -26.46
C ALA A 235 57.88 35.24 -25.49
N SER A 236 57.79 36.51 -25.89
CA SER A 236 58.11 37.67 -25.03
C SER A 236 56.92 38.22 -24.25
N ASP A 237 55.71 37.73 -24.50
CA ASP A 237 54.54 38.14 -23.71
C ASP A 237 54.64 37.65 -22.26
N SER A 238 54.12 38.45 -21.32
CA SER A 238 53.93 37.97 -19.96
C SER A 238 52.72 37.05 -19.87
N ALA A 239 52.73 36.14 -18.91
CA ALA A 239 51.62 35.20 -18.70
C ALA A 239 50.27 35.90 -18.44
N SER A 240 50.27 37.06 -17.78
CA SER A 240 49.05 37.85 -17.56
C SER A 240 48.50 38.45 -18.86
N VAL A 241 49.37 38.83 -19.79
CA VAL A 241 48.95 39.35 -21.11
C VAL A 241 48.28 38.25 -21.92
N VAL A 242 48.88 37.05 -21.97
CA VAL A 242 48.28 35.91 -22.68
C VAL A 242 46.97 35.47 -22.02
N ALA A 243 46.90 35.43 -20.69
CA ALA A 243 45.67 35.10 -19.96
C ALA A 243 44.57 36.15 -20.19
N GLY A 244 44.94 37.42 -20.33
CA GLY A 244 44.04 38.50 -20.74
C GLY A 244 43.47 38.31 -22.15
N ARG A 245 44.31 37.91 -23.11
CA ARG A 245 43.83 37.60 -24.48
C ARG A 245 42.91 36.39 -24.50
N LEU A 246 43.21 35.34 -23.72
CA LEU A 246 42.33 34.19 -23.58
C LEU A 246 40.98 34.59 -22.96
N LYS A 247 40.98 35.43 -21.93
CA LYS A 247 39.75 36.00 -21.37
C LYS A 247 38.92 36.73 -22.43
N THR A 248 39.54 37.65 -23.16
CA THR A 248 38.84 38.40 -24.22
C THR A 248 38.28 37.49 -25.29
N ALA A 249 39.01 36.44 -25.68
CA ALA A 249 38.53 35.46 -26.65
C ALA A 249 37.31 34.69 -26.12
N ILE A 250 37.33 34.23 -24.86
CA ILE A 250 36.21 33.51 -24.25
C ILE A 250 34.98 34.41 -24.09
N ASP A 251 35.15 35.63 -23.59
CA ASP A 251 34.03 36.57 -23.40
C ASP A 251 33.40 37.03 -24.73
N GLY A 252 34.18 37.01 -25.82
CA GLY A 252 33.72 37.35 -27.16
C GLY A 252 33.13 36.17 -27.94
N ALA A 253 33.21 34.95 -27.40
CA ALA A 253 32.71 33.75 -28.07
C ALA A 253 31.20 33.56 -27.86
N THR A 254 30.54 33.03 -28.89
CA THR A 254 29.13 32.62 -28.79
C THR A 254 29.05 31.17 -28.37
N PHE A 255 28.40 30.92 -27.24
CA PHE A 255 28.07 29.57 -26.78
C PHE A 255 26.59 29.25 -27.02
N ALA A 256 26.27 27.96 -27.15
CA ALA A 256 24.92 27.50 -27.48
C ALA A 256 24.04 27.29 -26.23
N GLY A 257 24.63 27.23 -25.04
CA GLY A 257 23.94 27.09 -23.76
C GLY A 257 23.88 28.42 -22.99
N PRO A 258 23.92 28.37 -21.63
CA PRO A 258 23.79 29.56 -20.79
C PRO A 258 24.96 30.55 -20.91
N GLY A 259 26.03 30.19 -21.62
CA GLY A 259 27.26 30.97 -21.71
C GLY A 259 28.17 30.79 -20.50
N VAL A 260 29.36 31.38 -20.59
CA VAL A 260 30.38 31.36 -19.53
C VAL A 260 30.70 32.77 -19.08
N THR A 261 31.03 32.92 -17.80
CA THR A 261 31.54 34.15 -17.20
C THR A 261 32.97 33.95 -16.77
N THR A 262 33.84 34.90 -17.11
CA THR A 262 35.27 34.80 -16.79
C THR A 262 35.75 35.94 -15.91
N THR A 263 36.63 35.63 -14.95
CA THR A 263 37.33 36.61 -14.11
C THR A 263 38.83 36.36 -14.16
N LEU A 264 39.62 37.42 -14.38
CA LEU A 264 41.08 37.32 -14.46
C LEU A 264 41.74 37.96 -13.23
N ASN A 265 42.68 37.24 -12.61
CA ASN A 265 43.57 37.76 -11.58
C ASN A 265 45.02 37.44 -11.96
N GLY A 266 45.75 38.43 -12.49
CA GLY A 266 47.09 38.23 -13.01
C GLY A 266 47.10 37.25 -14.18
N ALA A 267 47.71 36.08 -13.99
CA ALA A 267 47.75 35.00 -14.99
C ALA A 267 46.73 33.86 -14.73
N GLN A 268 45.87 34.02 -13.71
CA GLN A 268 44.82 33.06 -13.38
C GLN A 268 43.48 33.50 -13.95
N LEU A 269 42.89 32.68 -14.81
CA LEU A 269 41.57 32.84 -15.38
C LEU A 269 40.59 31.89 -14.66
N THR A 270 39.60 32.46 -14.00
CA THR A 270 38.47 31.71 -13.44
C THR A 270 37.32 31.72 -14.44
N ILE A 271 36.74 30.55 -14.73
CA ILE A 271 35.64 30.34 -15.66
C ILE A 271 34.46 29.73 -14.89
N ARG A 272 33.26 30.27 -15.09
CA ARG A 272 31.99 29.84 -14.47
C ARG A 272 30.88 29.73 -15.48
#